data_AF-A0A7V5V3E0-F1
#
_entry.id   AF-A0A7V5V3E0-F1
#
_cell.length_a   1.000
_cell.length_b   1.000
_cell.length_c   1.000
_cell.angle_alpha   90.00
_cell.angle_beta   90.00
_cell.angle_gamma   90.00
#
_symmetry.space_group_name_H-M   'P 1'
#
loop_
_entity.id
_entity.type
_entity.pdbx_description
1 polymer ?
#
loop_
_entity_poly.entity_id
_entity_poly.type
_entity_poly.pdbx_seq_one_letter_code
_entity_poly.pdbx_strand_id
1 'polypeptide(L)' 'MNISREQSEKQRRIFMRAVLNDLNALDIMIKQGLIESGITRIGAEQEMFLVDENFSPACKSVEILKDIK' A
#
# COMPACT_ATOMS: atom_id res chain seq x y z
N MET A 1 -0.33 -2.26 15.86
CA MET A 1 0.75 -1.83 14.95
C MET A 1 2.04 -1.71 15.74
N ASN A 2 2.97 -2.65 15.59
CA ASN A 2 4.33 -2.47 16.08
C ASN A 2 5.08 -1.59 15.08
N ILE A 3 5.13 -0.28 15.35
CA ILE A 3 6.13 0.58 14.71
C ILE A 3 7.45 0.27 15.44
N SER A 4 8.21 -0.69 14.90
CA SER A 4 9.56 -0.99 15.37
C SER A 4 10.41 0.28 15.20
N ARG A 5 10.68 0.97 16.30
CA ARG A 5 11.38 2.26 16.34
C ARG A 5 12.90 2.17 16.13
N GLU A 6 13.46 0.98 15.94
CA GLU A 6 14.86 0.80 15.57
C GLU A 6 14.96 0.10 14.22
N GLN A 7 15.20 0.89 13.17
CA GLN A 7 15.63 0.35 11.89
C GLN A 7 17.16 0.25 11.90
N SER A 8 17.69 -0.94 11.67
CA SER A 8 19.13 -1.11 11.45
C SER A 8 19.58 -0.25 10.27
N GLU A 9 20.83 0.22 10.29
CA GLU A 9 21.42 0.96 9.16
C GLU A 9 21.29 0.20 7.82
N LYS A 10 21.26 -1.13 7.85
CA LYS A 10 20.98 -1.98 6.68
C LYS A 10 19.56 -1.80 6.16
N GLN A 11 18.55 -1.83 7.03
CA GLN A 11 17.15 -1.61 6.66
C GLN A 11 16.94 -0.20 6.11
N ARG A 12 17.57 0.81 6.71
CA ARG A 12 17.52 2.19 6.21
C ARG A 12 18.09 2.31 4.79
N ARG A 13 19.22 1.68 4.50
CA ARG A 13 19.79 1.66 3.14
C ARG A 13 18.88 0.97 2.11
N ILE A 14 18.27 -0.15 2.50
CA ILE A 14 17.32 -0.87 1.62
C ILE A 14 16.10 0.01 1.33
N PHE A 15 15.53 0.63 2.36
CA PHE A 15 14.40 1.54 2.22
C PHE A 15 14.73 2.72 1.31
N MET A 16 15.86 3.39 1.53
CA MET A 16 16.32 4.48 0.66
C MET A 16 16.49 4.03 -0.79
N ARG A 17 17.02 2.82 -1.02
CA ARG A 17 17.16 2.29 -2.38
C ARG A 17 15.80 2.07 -3.04
N ALA A 18 14.81 1.55 -2.31
CA ALA A 18 13.45 1.37 -2.82
C ALA A 18 12.84 2.71 -3.22
N VAL A 19 12.91 3.72 -2.35
CA VAL A 19 12.39 5.08 -2.65
C VAL A 19 13.05 5.68 -3.90
N LEU A 20 14.38 5.56 -4.04
CA LEU A 20 15.06 6.05 -5.24
C LEU A 20 14.64 5.29 -6.50
N ASN A 21 14.41 3.98 -6.41
CA ASN A 21 13.91 3.20 -7.53
C ASN A 21 12.50 3.66 -7.94
N ASP A 22 11.62 3.95 -6.97
CA ASP A 22 10.26 4.44 -7.23
C ASP A 22 10.28 5.83 -7.90
N LEU A 23 11.16 6.72 -7.46
CA LEU A 23 11.35 8.02 -8.11
C LEU A 23 11.85 7.88 -9.55
N ASN A 24 12.78 6.97 -9.80
CA ASN A 24 13.25 6.69 -11.17
C ASN A 24 12.13 6.10 -12.04
N ALA A 25 11.32 5.20 -11.49
CA ALA A 25 10.16 4.65 -12.20
C ALA A 25 9.15 5.75 -12.54
N LEU A 26 8.85 6.64 -11.59
CA LEU A 26 7.96 7.79 -11.82
C LEU A 26 8.50 8.73 -12.90
N ASP A 27 9.79 9.04 -12.89
CA ASP A 27 10.43 9.86 -13.93
C ASP A 27 10.31 9.23 -15.32
N ILE A 28 10.49 7.91 -15.43
CA ILE A 28 10.26 7.16 -16.67
C ILE A 28 8.80 7.28 -17.11
N MET A 29 7.84 7.07 -16.19
CA MET A 29 6.42 7.14 -16.49
C MET A 29 6.00 8.52 -17.01
N ILE A 30 6.55 9.59 -16.43
CA ILE A 30 6.29 10.96 -16.89
C ILE A 30 6.89 11.18 -18.28
N LYS A 31 8.19 10.85 -18.48
CA LYS A 31 8.90 11.07 -19.74
C LYS A 31 8.31 10.28 -20.90
N GLN A 32 7.79 9.09 -20.63
CA GLN A 32 7.17 8.23 -21.64
C GLN A 32 5.65 8.45 -21.79
N GLY A 33 5.07 9.40 -21.06
CA GLY A 33 3.64 9.68 -21.14
C GLY A 33 2.76 8.51 -20.69
N LEU A 34 3.23 7.71 -19.74
CA LEU A 34 2.52 6.53 -19.22
C LEU A 34 1.43 6.90 -18.21
N ILE A 35 1.37 8.17 -17.78
CA ILE A 35 0.26 8.69 -16.98
C ILE A 35 -0.82 9.18 -17.94
N GLU A 36 -2.03 8.64 -17.79
CA GLU A 36 -3.17 9.00 -18.62
C GLU A 36 -3.51 10.50 -18.52
N SER A 37 -3.88 11.11 -19.64
CA SER A 37 -4.29 12.51 -19.72
C SER A 37 -5.64 12.65 -20.42
N GLY A 38 -6.38 13.74 -20.12
CA GLY A 38 -7.65 14.07 -20.78
C GLY A 38 -8.89 13.35 -20.25
N ILE A 39 -8.76 12.51 -19.22
CA ILE A 39 -9.87 11.78 -18.60
C ILE A 39 -9.87 12.05 -17.09
N THR A 40 -11.02 12.41 -16.54
CA THR A 40 -11.20 12.53 -15.09
C THR A 40 -11.65 11.19 -14.52
N ARG A 41 -10.90 10.64 -13.56
CA ARG A 41 -11.30 9.46 -12.78
C ARG A 41 -11.53 9.84 -11.32
N ILE A 42 -12.50 9.19 -10.69
CA ILE A 42 -12.73 9.25 -9.25
C ILE A 42 -12.31 7.91 -8.67
N GLY A 43 -11.28 7.92 -7.83
CA GLY A 43 -10.93 6.78 -6.99
C GLY A 43 -11.67 6.88 -5.66
N ALA A 44 -12.15 5.75 -5.15
CA ALA A 44 -12.70 5.63 -3.80
C ALA A 44 -12.07 4.42 -3.12
N GLU A 45 -11.58 4.61 -1.90
CA GLU A 45 -11.02 3.56 -1.07
C GLU A 45 -11.85 3.44 0.21
N GLN A 46 -12.04 2.21 0.68
CA GLN A 46 -12.78 1.92 1.90
C GLN A 46 -11.91 1.12 2.85
N GLU A 47 -11.89 1.52 4.12
CA GLU A 47 -11.30 0.78 5.22
C GLU A 47 -12.42 0.23 6.12
N MET A 48 -12.30 -1.04 6.53
CA MET A 48 -13.32 -1.74 7.31
C MET A 48 -12.71 -2.44 8.52
N PHE A 49 -13.44 -2.42 9.64
CA PHE A 49 -13.13 -3.26 10.80
C PHE A 49 -13.97 -4.53 10.75
N LEU A 50 -13.31 -5.67 10.92
CA LEU A 50 -13.98 -6.95 11.03
C LEU A 50 -14.32 -7.19 12.50
N VAL A 51 -15.58 -7.47 12.79
CA VAL A 51 -16.07 -7.78 14.14
C VAL A 51 -16.89 -9.05 14.15
N ASP A 52 -16.96 -9.71 15.30
CA ASP A 52 -17.84 -10.86 15.52
C ASP A 52 -19.24 -10.45 16.02
N GLU A 53 -20.09 -11.44 16.31
CA GLU A 53 -21.46 -11.24 16.81
C GLU A 53 -21.53 -10.51 18.17
N ASN A 54 -20.43 -10.50 18.92
CA ASN A 54 -20.30 -9.79 20.19
C ASN A 54 -19.61 -8.43 20.02
N PHE A 55 -19.44 -7.96 18.77
CA PHE A 55 -18.73 -6.73 18.39
C PHE A 55 -17.25 -6.71 18.79
N SER A 56 -16.65 -7.87 19.05
CA SER A 56 -15.21 -7.99 19.32
C SER A 56 -14.40 -8.04 18.02
N PRO A 57 -13.13 -7.61 17.99
CA PRO A 57 -12.30 -7.69 16.80
C PRO A 57 -12.19 -9.11 16.26
N ALA A 58 -12.52 -9.31 14.98
CA ALA A 58 -12.44 -10.60 14.31
C ALA A 58 -11.16 -10.71 13.48
N CYS A 59 -10.25 -11.60 13.87
CA CYS A 59 -8.99 -11.89 13.15
C CYS A 59 -9.20 -12.78 11.90
N LYS A 60 -10.17 -12.43 11.04
CA LYS A 60 -10.56 -13.22 9.87
C LYS A 60 -10.15 -12.59 8.52
N SER A 61 -9.29 -11.58 8.54
CA SER A 61 -8.92 -10.82 7.33
C SER A 61 -8.36 -11.69 6.21
N VAL A 62 -7.43 -12.60 6.52
CA VAL A 62 -6.80 -13.49 5.53
C VAL A 62 -7.79 -14.50 4.94
N GLU A 63 -8.76 -14.96 5.74
CA GLU A 63 -9.80 -15.88 5.27
C GLU A 63 -10.74 -15.17 4.30
N ILE A 64 -11.26 -14.00 4.69
CA ILE A 64 -12.15 -13.19 3.84
C ILE A 64 -11.46 -12.79 2.53
N LEU A 65 -10.18 -12.42 2.58
CA LEU A 65 -9.41 -12.07 1.38
C LEU A 65 -9.31 -13.22 0.37
N LYS A 66 -9.39 -14.50 0.79
CA LYS A 66 -9.39 -15.64 -0.14
C LYS A 66 -10.70 -15.75 -0.93
N ASP A 67 -11.78 -15.21 -0.39
CA ASP A 67 -13.12 -15.27 -0.98
C ASP A 67 -13.42 -14.04 -1.88
N ILE A 68 -12.60 -12.98 -1.78
CA ILE A 68 -12.66 -11.81 -2.66
C ILE A 68 -11.91 -12.14 -3.95
N LYS A 69 -12.59 -12.01 -5.10
CA LYS A 69 -12.03 -12.23 -6.44
C LYS A 69 -11.31 -11.00 -6.99
#